data_AF-A0A4S8KK74-F1
#
_entry.id   AF-A0A4S8KK74-F1
#
_cell.length_a   1.000
_cell.length_b   1.000
_cell.length_c   1.000
_cell.angle_alpha   90.00
_cell.angle_beta   90.00
_cell.angle_gamma   90.00
#
_symmetry.space_group_name_H-M   'P 1'
#
loop_
_entity.id
_entity.type
_entity.pdbx_description
1 polymer ?
#
loop_
_entity_poly.entity_id
_entity_poly.type
_entity_poly.pdbx_seq_one_letter_code
_entity_poly.pdbx_strand_id
1 'polypeptide(L)'
;NYSADLDYSIEHLESSGTNPYLPRKQWKSILQDRYVELTEVLAALAPSKPVMDQVNWRRAWRATSEAILCAFPDRRKELDRYENHIQRLFESHVESTHPNIIRYDRAV
;
A
#
# COMPACT_ATOMS: atom_id res chain seq x y z
N ASN A 1 -12.03 -23.88 -13.60
CA ASN A 1 -11.31 -24.20 -12.37
C ASN A 1 -9.88 -23.71 -12.53
N TYR A 2 -9.49 -22.64 -11.83
CA TYR A 2 -8.17 -22.00 -12.01
C TYR A 2 -7.00 -22.81 -11.45
N SER A 3 -7.28 -23.84 -10.63
CA SER A 3 -6.26 -24.73 -10.09
C SER A 3 -5.85 -25.86 -11.06
N ALA A 4 -6.58 -26.02 -12.18
CA ALA A 4 -6.37 -27.13 -13.12
C ALA A 4 -5.19 -26.87 -14.07
N ASP A 5 -5.00 -25.62 -14.49
CA ASP A 5 -3.86 -25.18 -15.29
C ASP A 5 -3.43 -23.79 -14.79
N LEU A 6 -2.39 -23.79 -13.95
CA LEU A 6 -1.91 -22.59 -13.29
C LEU A 6 -1.19 -21.65 -14.26
N ASP A 7 -0.47 -22.19 -15.24
CA ASP A 7 0.31 -21.37 -16.15
C ASP A 7 -0.63 -20.66 -17.14
N TYR A 8 -1.64 -21.36 -17.68
CA TYR A 8 -2.71 -20.74 -18.46
C TYR A 8 -3.50 -19.70 -17.63
N SER A 9 -3.83 -20.03 -16.38
CA SER A 9 -4.58 -19.11 -15.51
C SER A 9 -3.79 -17.83 -15.21
N ILE A 10 -2.47 -17.94 -15.02
CA ILE A 10 -1.58 -16.79 -14.81
C ILE A 10 -1.49 -15.95 -16.08
N GLU A 11 -1.28 -16.56 -17.24
CA GLU A 11 -1.23 -15.83 -18.51
C GLU A 11 -2.56 -15.11 -18.80
N HIS A 12 -3.69 -15.75 -18.49
CA HIS A 12 -4.99 -15.12 -18.61
C HIS A 12 -5.14 -13.91 -17.67
N LEU A 13 -4.68 -14.02 -16.42
CA LEU A 13 -4.67 -12.91 -15.46
C LEU A 13 -3.75 -11.77 -15.92
N GLU A 14 -2.55 -12.07 -16.40
CA GLU A 14 -1.58 -11.10 -16.95
C GLU A 14 -2.16 -10.39 -18.19
N SER A 15 -2.92 -11.10 -19.02
CA SER A 15 -3.58 -10.53 -20.20
C SER A 15 -4.73 -9.58 -19.87
N SER A 16 -5.33 -9.69 -18.68
CA SER A 16 -6.47 -8.87 -18.27
C SER A 16 -6.09 -7.41 -17.97
N GLY A 17 -4.81 -7.13 -17.70
CA GLY A 17 -4.28 -5.79 -17.42
C GLY A 17 -4.79 -5.13 -16.13
N THR A 18 -5.61 -5.83 -15.34
CA THR A 18 -6.19 -5.32 -14.07
C THR A 18 -5.56 -5.97 -12.84
N ASN A 19 -4.58 -6.86 -13.05
CA ASN A 19 -3.98 -7.62 -11.98
C ASN A 19 -2.87 -6.82 -11.26
N PRO A 20 -2.76 -6.94 -9.92
CA PRO A 20 -1.64 -6.37 -9.20
C PRO A 20 -0.33 -7.04 -9.62
N TYR A 21 0.77 -6.29 -9.58
CA TYR A 21 2.10 -6.86 -9.84
C TYR A 21 2.48 -7.80 -8.70
N LEU A 22 2.57 -9.10 -9.01
CA LEU A 22 2.95 -10.16 -8.07
C LEU A 22 3.89 -11.16 -8.74
N PRO A 23 4.91 -11.68 -8.03
CA PRO A 23 5.74 -12.76 -8.55
C PRO A 23 4.90 -14.01 -8.88
N ARG A 24 5.23 -14.71 -9.98
CA ARG A 24 4.53 -15.94 -10.41
C ARG A 24 4.35 -16.98 -9.30
N LYS A 25 5.33 -17.10 -8.39
CA LYS A 25 5.25 -18.01 -7.23
C LYS A 25 4.06 -17.67 -6.32
N GLN A 26 3.78 -16.39 -6.10
CA GLN A 26 2.66 -15.94 -5.28
C GLN A 26 1.34 -16.17 -6.00
N TRP A 27 1.26 -15.91 -7.32
CA TRP A 27 0.06 -16.23 -8.11
C TRP A 27 -0.30 -17.71 -8.04
N LYS A 28 0.66 -18.63 -8.15
CA LYS A 28 0.40 -20.07 -8.01
C LYS A 28 -0.18 -20.43 -6.64
N SER A 29 0.32 -19.78 -5.58
CA SER A 29 -0.17 -20.02 -4.22
C SER A 29 -1.61 -19.52 -4.04
N ILE A 30 -1.92 -18.32 -4.56
CA ILE A 30 -3.28 -17.76 -4.55
C ILE A 30 -4.26 -18.65 -5.34
N LEU A 31 -3.90 -19.04 -6.57
CA LEU A 31 -4.76 -19.86 -7.44
C LEU A 31 -5.00 -21.28 -6.91
N GLN A 32 -4.12 -21.75 -6.03
CA GLN A 32 -4.25 -23.04 -5.34
C GLN A 32 -4.94 -22.94 -3.98
N ASP A 33 -5.44 -21.75 -3.61
CA ASP A 33 -6.03 -21.48 -2.29
C ASP A 33 -5.08 -21.83 -1.13
N ARG A 34 -3.78 -21.55 -1.33
CA ARG A 34 -2.75 -21.71 -0.31
C ARG A 34 -2.48 -20.37 0.38
N TYR A 35 -2.08 -20.45 1.64
CA TYR A 35 -1.68 -19.28 2.40
C TYR A 35 -0.53 -18.54 1.70
N VAL A 36 -0.54 -17.21 1.80
CA VAL A 36 0.50 -16.34 1.26
C VAL A 36 0.96 -15.40 2.36
N GLU A 37 2.28 -15.32 2.53
CA GLU A 37 2.90 -14.35 3.44
C GLU A 37 2.77 -12.95 2.86
N LEU A 38 1.92 -12.12 3.47
CA LEU A 38 1.71 -10.74 3.03
C LEU A 38 3.01 -9.92 3.07
N THR A 39 3.94 -10.25 3.97
CA THR A 39 5.26 -9.62 4.02
C THR A 39 6.07 -9.88 2.75
N GLU A 40 6.04 -11.09 2.17
CA GLU A 40 6.73 -11.40 0.91
C GLU A 40 6.09 -10.66 -0.27
N VAL A 41 4.76 -10.59 -0.29
CA VAL A 41 4.00 -9.86 -1.32
C VAL A 41 4.32 -8.36 -1.27
N LEU A 42 4.31 -7.77 -0.08
CA LEU A 42 4.59 -6.36 0.12
C LEU A 42 6.07 -6.01 -0.08
N ALA A 43 7.00 -6.95 0.16
CA ALA A 43 8.42 -6.76 -0.13
C ALA A 43 8.69 -6.59 -1.64
N ALA A 44 7.95 -7.30 -2.50
CA ALA A 44 8.01 -7.10 -3.95
C ALA A 44 7.45 -5.72 -4.39
N LEU A 45 6.68 -5.07 -3.51
CA LEU A 45 6.11 -3.73 -3.69
C LEU A 45 6.91 -2.67 -2.92
N ALA A 46 8.12 -2.98 -2.46
CA ALA A 46 8.94 -2.07 -1.69
C ALA A 46 9.07 -0.71 -2.40
N PRO A 47 8.79 0.40 -1.71
CA PRO A 47 8.77 1.71 -2.33
C PRO A 47 10.16 2.05 -2.85
N SER A 48 10.25 2.42 -4.14
CA SER A 48 11.50 2.82 -4.79
C SER A 48 12.10 4.10 -4.21
N LYS A 49 11.29 4.90 -3.51
CA LYS A 49 11.70 6.13 -2.84
C LYS A 49 11.18 6.16 -1.40
N PRO A 50 12.05 6.35 -0.40
CA PRO A 50 11.60 6.48 0.98
C PRO A 50 10.84 7.81 1.16
N VAL A 51 9.80 7.77 1.99
CA VAL A 51 9.13 8.99 2.48
C VAL A 51 10.03 9.63 3.52
N MET A 52 10.54 10.84 3.23
CA MET A 52 11.53 11.54 4.05
C MET A 52 11.08 12.92 4.52
N ASP A 53 10.03 13.48 3.92
CA ASP A 53 9.55 14.83 4.18
C ASP A 53 8.02 14.92 4.07
N GLN A 54 7.48 16.07 4.47
CA GLN A 54 6.03 16.33 4.47
C GLN A 54 5.40 16.17 3.08
N VAL A 55 6.09 16.58 2.01
CA VAL A 55 5.53 16.56 0.65
C VAL A 55 5.39 15.12 0.16
N ASN A 56 6.44 14.32 0.34
CA ASN A 56 6.45 12.91 0.02
C ASN A 56 5.46 12.14 0.88
N TRP A 57 5.34 12.47 2.18
CA TRP A 57 4.35 11.88 3.07
C TRP A 57 2.93 12.19 2.61
N ARG A 58 2.63 13.46 2.28
CA ARG A 58 1.29 13.88 1.81
C ARG A 58 0.90 13.17 0.50
N ARG A 59 1.85 12.97 -0.42
CA ARG A 59 1.61 12.21 -1.66
C ARG A 59 1.29 10.74 -1.37
N ALA A 60 2.07 10.10 -0.49
CA ALA A 60 1.83 8.73 -0.08
C ALA A 60 0.46 8.59 0.63
N TRP A 61 0.16 9.46 1.59
CA TRP A 61 -1.09 9.45 2.34
C TRP A 61 -2.33 9.63 1.44
N ARG A 62 -2.26 10.49 0.41
CA ARG A 62 -3.34 10.64 -0.57
C ARG A 62 -3.62 9.33 -1.31
N ALA A 63 -2.57 8.67 -1.81
CA ALA A 63 -2.74 7.39 -2.51
C ALA A 63 -3.35 6.32 -1.58
N THR A 64 -2.87 6.25 -0.35
CA THR A 64 -3.43 5.35 0.69
C THR A 64 -4.89 5.68 0.99
N SER A 65 -5.22 6.95 1.17
CA SER A 65 -6.59 7.39 1.50
C SER A 65 -7.58 7.07 0.38
N GLU A 66 -7.22 7.34 -0.88
CA GLU A 66 -8.06 7.00 -2.03
C GLU A 66 -8.28 5.49 -2.15
N ALA A 67 -7.24 4.68 -1.92
CA ALA A 67 -7.36 3.22 -1.92
C ALA A 67 -8.27 2.72 -0.78
N ILE A 68 -8.14 3.27 0.44
CA ILE A 68 -9.01 2.93 1.56
C ILE A 68 -10.45 3.35 1.27
N LEU A 69 -10.68 4.54 0.71
CA LEU A 69 -12.02 5.04 0.40
C LEU A 69 -12.70 4.29 -0.73
N CYS A 70 -11.92 3.73 -1.66
CA CYS A 70 -12.44 2.83 -2.68
C CYS A 70 -13.09 1.59 -2.06
N ALA A 71 -12.48 1.01 -1.01
CA ALA A 71 -13.03 -0.16 -0.30
C ALA A 71 -14.00 0.21 0.83
N PHE A 72 -13.80 1.34 1.50
CA PHE A 72 -14.52 1.78 2.71
C PHE A 72 -14.91 3.27 2.62
N PRO A 73 -15.96 3.62 1.87
CA PRO A 73 -16.34 5.02 1.61
C PRO A 73 -16.64 5.84 2.88
N ASP A 74 -17.17 5.19 3.92
CA ASP A 74 -17.61 5.84 5.15
C ASP A 74 -16.44 6.35 6.04
N ARG A 75 -15.20 5.92 5.77
CA ARG A 75 -14.02 6.30 6.58
C ARG A 75 -13.45 7.69 6.28
N ARG A 76 -14.03 8.44 5.34
CA ARG A 76 -13.51 9.76 4.91
C ARG A 76 -13.21 10.71 6.07
N LYS A 77 -14.16 10.87 7.00
CA LYS A 77 -13.99 11.78 8.15
C LYS A 77 -12.80 11.40 9.03
N GLU A 78 -12.56 10.11 9.19
CA GLU A 78 -11.44 9.58 9.98
C GLU A 78 -10.11 9.87 9.28
N LEU A 79 -10.02 9.58 7.98
CA LEU A 79 -8.84 9.80 7.16
C LEU A 79 -8.46 11.29 7.07
N ASP A 80 -9.45 12.16 6.85
CA ASP A 80 -9.25 13.62 6.81
C ASP A 80 -8.74 14.12 8.16
N ARG A 81 -9.27 13.59 9.27
CA ARG A 81 -8.84 13.99 10.62
C ARG A 81 -7.40 13.54 10.89
N TYR A 82 -7.04 12.34 10.49
CA TYR A 82 -5.67 11.84 10.61
C TYR A 82 -4.70 12.64 9.75
N GLU A 83 -5.08 12.96 8.50
CA GLU A 83 -4.27 13.79 7.62
C GLU A 83 -3.94 15.14 8.27
N ASN A 84 -4.97 15.82 8.79
CA ASN A 84 -4.81 17.10 9.47
C ASN A 84 -3.94 17.00 10.72
N HIS A 85 -4.03 15.90 11.47
CA HIS A 85 -3.19 15.66 12.65
C HIS A 85 -1.70 15.62 12.28
N ILE A 86 -1.33 14.78 11.32
CA ILE A 86 0.07 14.64 10.91
C ILE A 86 0.58 15.91 10.20
N GLN A 87 -0.25 16.56 9.38
CA GLN A 87 0.13 17.84 8.75
C GLN A 87 0.49 18.91 9.77
N ARG A 88 -0.30 19.04 10.86
CA ARG A 88 0.01 19.97 11.95
C ARG A 88 1.31 19.62 12.67
N LEU A 89 1.65 18.33 12.80
CA LEU A 89 2.95 17.95 13.35
C LEU A 89 4.09 18.45 12.47
N PHE A 90 4.00 18.29 11.14
CA PHE A 90 5.00 18.82 10.22
C PHE A 90 5.09 20.36 10.27
N GLU A 91 3.95 21.06 10.31
CA GLU A 91 3.91 22.52 10.32
C GLU A 91 4.43 23.15 11.62
N SER A 92 4.29 22.44 12.75
CA SER A 92 4.73 22.91 14.07
C SER A 92 6.18 22.59 14.41
N HIS A 93 6.86 21.80 13.57
CA HIS A 93 8.20 21.29 13.84
C HIS A 93 9.17 21.68 12.72
N VAL A 94 10.46 21.80 13.06
CA VAL A 94 11.50 22.12 12.08
C VAL A 94 11.81 20.90 11.21
N GLU A 95 12.23 21.12 9.97
CA GLU A 95 12.47 20.04 8.99
C GLU A 95 13.43 18.95 9.47
N SER A 96 14.43 19.30 10.28
CA SER A 96 15.38 18.34 10.86
C SER A 96 14.72 17.30 11.79
N THR A 97 13.52 17.58 12.28
CA THR A 97 12.75 16.69 13.15
C THR A 97 11.65 15.91 12.42
N HIS A 98 11.45 16.16 11.12
CA HIS A 98 10.50 15.42 10.27
C HIS A 98 10.68 13.88 10.31
N PRO A 99 11.92 13.33 10.38
CA PRO A 99 12.08 11.88 10.53
C PRO A 99 11.41 11.29 11.78
N ASN A 100 11.25 12.07 12.86
CA ASN A 100 10.57 11.62 14.07
C ASN A 100 9.05 11.52 13.86
N ILE A 101 8.47 12.47 13.10
CA ILE A 101 7.05 12.45 12.74
C ILE A 101 6.75 11.23 11.85
N ILE A 102 7.65 10.92 10.91
CA ILE A 102 7.51 9.74 10.05
C ILE A 102 7.64 8.44 10.87
N ARG A 103 8.53 8.41 11.87
CA ARG A 103 8.62 7.27 12.80
C ARG A 103 7.38 7.11 13.66
N TYR A 104 6.80 8.23 14.11
CA TYR A 104 5.54 8.24 14.83
C TYR A 104 4.41 7.67 13.96
N ASP A 105 4.25 8.14 12.72
CA ASP A 105 3.25 7.64 11.76
C ASP A 105 3.41 6.14 11.51
N ARG A 106 4.65 5.63 11.42
CA ARG A 106 4.91 4.19 11.27
C ARG A 106 4.55 3.33 12.49
N ALA A 107 4.42 3.94 13.67
CA ALA A 107 4.15 3.24 14.92
C ALA A 107 2.66 3.21 15.31
N VAL A 108 1.83 4.01 14.63
CA VAL A 108 0.37 4.04 14.76
C VAL A 108 -0.24 2.98 13.87
#